data_AF-A0A365HD70-F1
#
_entry.id   AF-A0A365HD70-F1
#
_cell.length_a   1.000
_cell.length_b   1.000
_cell.length_c   1.000
_cell.angle_alpha   90.00
_cell.angle_beta   90.00
_cell.angle_gamma   90.00
#
_symmetry.space_group_name_H-M   'P 1'
#
loop_
_entity.id
_entity.type
_entity.pdbx_description
1 polymer ?
#
loop_
_entity_poly.entity_id
_entity_poly.type
_entity_poly.pdbx_seq_one_letter_code
_entity_poly.pdbx_strand_id
1 'polypeptide(L)'
;MANFGTTEILIVLFVLLLLFGSTKLPQLARSLGKSARILKAETKGLYDDDEPAADRPEAAARPRHGNAAHPNALQPGRPLESLPLSDPARLRER
;
A
#
# COMPACT_ATOMS: atom_id res chain seq x y z
N MET A 1 -23.57 -17.38 31.91
CA MET A 1 -22.11 -17.46 32.02
C MET A 1 -21.56 -16.10 31.65
N ALA A 2 -20.86 -15.43 32.57
CA ALA A 2 -20.49 -14.04 32.39
C ALA A 2 -19.36 -13.90 31.37
N ASN A 3 -19.59 -13.08 30.35
CA ASN A 3 -18.69 -12.82 29.23
C ASN A 3 -17.57 -11.85 29.64
N PHE A 4 -16.91 -12.10 30.77
CA PHE A 4 -15.94 -11.18 31.37
C PHE A 4 -14.82 -10.82 30.39
N GLY A 5 -14.30 -11.76 29.59
CA GLY A 5 -13.24 -11.48 28.61
C GLY A 5 -13.59 -10.39 27.58
N THR A 6 -14.77 -10.45 26.95
CA THR A 6 -15.14 -9.47 25.93
C THR A 6 -15.46 -8.11 26.55
N THR A 7 -16.16 -8.10 27.69
CA THR A 7 -16.54 -6.86 28.37
C THR A 7 -15.33 -6.14 28.96
N GLU A 8 -14.37 -6.85 29.56
CA GLU A 8 -13.12 -6.25 30.07
C GLU A 8 -12.34 -5.57 28.94
N ILE A 9 -12.17 -6.27 27.80
CA ILE A 9 -11.43 -5.74 26.65
C ILE A 9 -12.09 -4.45 26.14
N LEU A 10 -13.41 -4.41 26.06
CA LEU A 10 -14.15 -3.22 25.65
C LEU A 10 -13.94 -2.05 26.62
N ILE A 11 -13.94 -2.31 27.93
CA ILE A 11 -13.71 -1.27 28.94
C ILE A 11 -12.28 -0.72 28.83
N VAL A 12 -11.27 -1.59 28.72
CA VAL A 12 -9.87 -1.16 28.57
C VAL A 12 -9.69 -0.36 27.27
N LEU A 13 -10.27 -0.82 26.17
CA LEU A 13 -10.25 -0.11 24.89
C LEU A 13 -10.92 1.26 25.00
N PHE A 14 -12.02 1.36 25.73
CA PHE A 14 -12.70 2.64 25.97
C PHE A 14 -11.82 3.62 26.75
N VAL A 15 -11.13 3.15 27.81
CA VAL A 15 -10.18 4.00 28.56
C VAL A 15 -9.00 4.42 27.68
N LEU A 16 -8.45 3.52 26.86
CA LEU A 16 -7.39 3.84 25.90
C LEU A 16 -7.85 4.88 24.85
N LEU A 17 -9.09 4.77 24.37
CA LEU A 17 -9.69 5.74 23.45
C LEU A 17 -9.86 7.11 24.09
N LEU A 18 -10.15 7.19 25.40
CA LEU A 18 -10.24 8.46 26.11
C LEU A 18 -8.86 9.11 26.32
N LEU A 19 -7.83 8.32 26.62
CA LEU A 19 -6.46 8.82 26.82
C LEU A 19 -5.78 9.22 25.50
N PHE A 20 -5.84 8.34 24.51
CA PHE A 20 -5.12 8.50 23.24
C PHE A 20 -5.98 9.14 22.14
N GLY A 21 -7.30 9.04 22.22
CA GLY A 21 -8.23 9.51 21.19
C GLY A 21 -8.52 8.50 20.09
N SER A 22 -9.66 8.67 19.42
CA SER A 22 -10.16 7.79 18.34
C SER A 22 -9.26 7.76 17.10
N THR A 23 -8.42 8.78 16.88
CA THR A 23 -7.54 8.86 15.71
C THR A 23 -6.16 8.26 15.95
N LYS A 24 -5.64 8.27 17.19
CA LYS A 24 -4.27 7.83 17.48
C LYS A 24 -4.12 6.31 17.54
N LEU A 25 -5.05 5.60 18.18
CA LEU A 25 -5.05 4.13 18.19
C LEU A 25 -5.04 3.50 16.79
N PRO A 26 -5.94 3.86 15.85
CA PRO A 26 -5.90 3.29 14.51
C PRO A 26 -4.68 3.73 13.71
N GLN A 27 -4.15 4.94 13.96
CA GLN A 27 -2.92 5.39 13.34
C GLN A 27 -1.71 4.54 13.78
N LEU A 28 -1.58 4.29 15.08
CA LEU A 28 -0.54 3.43 15.65
C LEU A 28 -0.68 1.99 15.15
N ALA A 29 -1.90 1.44 15.14
CA ALA A 29 -2.15 0.09 14.62
C ALA A 29 -1.79 -0.03 13.13
N ARG A 30 -2.11 0.98 12.31
CA ARG A 30 -1.74 0.98 10.87
C ARG A 30 -0.23 1.06 10.66
N SER A 31 0.50 1.89 11.42
CA SER A 31 1.96 1.98 11.29
C SER A 31 2.64 0.70 11.79
N LEU A 32 2.20 0.17 12.93
CA LEU A 32 2.71 -1.09 13.49
C LEU A 32 2.42 -2.26 12.55
N GLY A 33 1.22 -2.33 11.96
CA GLY A 33 0.86 -3.37 11.00
C GLY A 33 1.68 -3.31 9.71
N LYS A 34 2.05 -2.12 9.24
CA LYS A 34 2.94 -1.96 8.08
C LYS A 34 4.34 -2.51 8.38
N SER A 35 4.91 -2.17 9.54
CA SER A 35 6.21 -2.70 9.98
C SER A 35 6.13 -4.22 10.21
N ALA A 36 5.12 -4.70 10.93
CA ALA A 36 4.93 -6.13 11.19
C ALA A 36 4.75 -6.95 9.91
N ARG A 37 4.10 -6.40 8.87
CA ARG A 37 3.96 -7.06 7.57
C ARG A 37 5.30 -7.24 6.86
N ILE A 38 6.16 -6.22 6.89
CA ILE A 38 7.50 -6.28 6.28
C ILE A 38 8.34 -7.29 7.05
N LEU A 39 8.36 -7.18 8.39
CA LEU A 39 9.09 -8.10 9.25
C LEU A 39 8.62 -9.55 9.06
N LYS A 40 7.30 -9.80 9.00
CA LYS A 40 6.73 -11.13 8.75
C LYS A 40 7.08 -11.67 7.36
N ALA A 41 7.15 -10.82 6.35
CA ALA A 41 7.55 -11.24 5.00
C ALA A 41 9.03 -11.62 4.94
N GLU A 42 9.90 -10.87 5.62
CA GLU A 42 11.33 -11.18 5.72
C GLU A 42 11.56 -12.42 6.58
N THR A 43 10.93 -12.53 7.75
CA THR A 43 11.07 -13.71 8.62
C THR A 43 10.46 -14.97 8.02
N LYS A 44 9.37 -14.87 7.25
CA LYS A 44 8.78 -16.05 6.57
C LYS A 44 9.79 -16.75 5.67
N GLY A 45 10.69 -16.02 5.01
CA GLY A 45 11.78 -16.61 4.22
C GLY A 45 12.80 -17.40 5.03
N LEU A 46 12.87 -17.22 6.36
CA LEU A 46 13.72 -18.02 7.26
C LEU A 46 12.96 -19.19 7.92
N TYR A 47 11.62 -19.13 7.99
CA TYR A 47 10.79 -20.19 8.56
C TYR A 47 10.23 -21.17 7.51
N ASP A 48 10.18 -20.77 6.24
CA ASP A 48 9.64 -21.58 5.12
C ASP A 48 10.60 -22.72 4.67
N ASP A 49 11.78 -22.89 5.26
CA ASP A 49 12.66 -24.04 4.97
C ASP A 49 12.08 -25.40 5.48
N ASP A 50 11.02 -25.39 6.30
CA ASP A 50 10.45 -26.60 6.92
C ASP A 50 8.93 -26.86 6.71
N GLU A 51 8.14 -26.06 5.98
CA GLU A 51 6.71 -26.40 5.73
C GLU A 51 6.12 -25.92 4.37
N PRO A 52 5.19 -26.70 3.77
CA PRO A 52 4.56 -26.35 2.50
C PRO A 52 3.53 -25.23 2.66
N ALA A 53 3.63 -24.25 1.77
CA ALA A 53 2.80 -23.05 1.64
C ALA A 53 1.28 -23.26 1.81
N ALA A 54 0.77 -23.12 3.03
CA ALA A 54 -0.65 -23.01 3.33
C ALA A 54 -0.91 -21.70 4.09
N ASP A 55 -1.03 -20.59 3.36
CA ASP A 55 -2.09 -19.59 3.54
C ASP A 55 -1.73 -18.34 2.72
N ARG A 56 -2.45 -18.13 1.63
CA ARG A 56 -2.34 -16.93 0.81
C ARG A 56 -3.69 -16.22 0.76
N PRO A 57 -3.99 -15.29 1.68
CA PRO A 57 -5.00 -14.28 1.44
C PRO A 57 -4.32 -13.03 0.88
N GLU A 58 -3.81 -13.12 -0.36
CA GLU A 58 -3.33 -11.98 -1.14
C GLU A 58 -4.52 -11.24 -1.80
N ALA A 59 -5.49 -10.81 -1.00
CA ALA A 59 -6.66 -10.08 -1.50
C ALA A 59 -7.23 -9.00 -0.57
N ALA A 60 -6.77 -8.87 0.68
CA ALA A 60 -7.31 -7.90 1.63
C ALA A 60 -6.26 -6.85 2.03
N ALA A 61 -5.90 -5.94 1.11
CA ALA A 61 -5.46 -4.56 1.35
C ALA A 61 -4.61 -4.05 0.18
N ARG A 62 -5.22 -3.85 -0.99
CA ARG A 62 -4.78 -2.76 -1.86
C ARG A 62 -5.19 -1.47 -1.15
N PRO A 63 -4.28 -0.61 -0.67
CA PRO A 63 -4.68 0.71 -0.24
C PRO A 63 -5.15 1.42 -1.50
N ARG A 64 -6.48 1.51 -1.70
CA ARG A 64 -7.04 2.58 -2.52
C ARG A 64 -6.64 3.85 -1.79
N HIS A 65 -5.49 4.39 -2.17
CA HIS A 65 -5.11 5.75 -1.84
C HIS A 65 -6.28 6.61 -2.29
N GLY A 66 -7.03 7.11 -1.32
CA GLY A 66 -8.00 8.15 -1.54
C GLY A 66 -7.25 9.38 -2.01
N ASN A 67 -7.13 9.50 -3.33
CA ASN A 67 -7.21 10.78 -4.00
C ASN A 67 -7.76 10.53 -5.41
N ALA A 68 -9.08 10.48 -5.51
CA ALA A 68 -9.76 10.68 -6.78
C ALA A 68 -9.71 12.18 -7.11
N ALA A 69 -9.06 12.50 -8.24
CA ALA A 69 -9.25 13.66 -9.12
C ALA A 69 -7.92 14.36 -9.47
N HIS A 70 -7.26 13.87 -10.52
CA HIS A 70 -7.01 14.66 -11.72
C HIS A 70 -6.93 13.69 -12.90
N PRO A 71 -8.02 13.52 -13.67
CA PRO A 71 -7.94 12.91 -14.98
C PRO A 71 -7.38 13.97 -15.92
N ASN A 72 -6.06 14.10 -16.04
CA ASN A 72 -5.52 14.70 -17.25
C ASN A 72 -5.44 13.58 -18.28
N ALA A 73 -6.58 13.38 -18.93
CA ALA A 73 -6.69 12.61 -20.17
C ALA A 73 -5.58 13.07 -21.13
N LEU A 74 -5.01 12.09 -21.85
CA LEU A 74 -4.46 12.22 -23.20
C LEU A 74 -4.50 13.66 -23.71
N GLN A 75 -3.41 14.41 -23.54
CA GLN A 75 -3.32 15.77 -24.03
C GLN A 75 -3.44 15.71 -25.56
N PRO A 76 -4.56 16.15 -26.17
CA PRO A 76 -4.67 16.22 -27.61
C PRO A 76 -3.81 17.41 -28.02
N GLY A 77 -2.69 17.16 -28.71
CA GLY A 77 -1.85 18.24 -29.22
C GLY A 77 -0.46 18.37 -28.57
N ARG A 78 0.21 17.28 -28.18
CA ARG A 78 1.67 17.26 -28.29
C ARG A 78 2.00 16.85 -29.73
N PRO A 79 2.48 17.77 -30.60
CA PRO A 79 2.99 17.39 -31.91
C PRO A 79 4.13 16.39 -31.71
N LEU A 80 4.11 15.29 -32.44
CA LEU A 80 5.24 14.37 -32.58
C LEU A 80 6.33 15.02 -33.46
N GLU A 81 6.70 16.27 -33.17
CA GLU A 81 7.52 17.14 -34.04
C GLU A 81 8.89 17.43 -33.41
N SER A 82 9.61 16.41 -32.95
CA SER A 82 11.04 16.58 -32.71
C SER A 82 11.87 15.30 -32.85
N LEU A 83 11.41 14.34 -33.66
CA LEU A 83 12.27 13.24 -34.10
C LEU A 83 12.53 13.39 -35.61
N PRO A 84 13.51 14.21 -36.05
CA PRO A 84 13.96 14.19 -37.43
C PRO A 84 14.77 12.90 -37.66
N LEU A 85 14.08 11.77 -37.71
CA LEU A 85 14.63 10.54 -38.24
C LEU A 85 14.39 10.54 -39.76
N SER A 86 15.49 10.50 -40.51
CA SER A 86 15.56 10.21 -41.96
C SER A 86 15.52 11.43 -42.89
N ASP A 87 16.59 12.22 -42.89
CA ASP A 87 16.97 13.01 -44.07
C ASP A 87 18.22 12.37 -44.73
N PRO A 88 18.06 11.40 -45.64
CA PRO A 88 19.17 10.89 -46.45
C PRO A 88 19.66 11.88 -47.52
N ALA A 89 19.02 13.05 -47.69
CA ALA A 89 19.38 14.01 -48.73
C ALA A 89 20.49 14.99 -48.33
N ARG A 90 20.76 15.17 -47.02
CA ARG A 90 21.85 16.05 -46.51
C ARG A 90 23.26 15.49 -46.70
N LEU A 91 23.41 14.19 -47.01
CA LEU A 91 24.72 13.56 -47.22
C LEU A 91 25.25 13.69 -48.67
N ARG A 92 24.49 14.31 -49.59
CA ARG A 92 24.85 14.38 -51.02
C ARG A 92 25.28 15.78 -51.51
N GLU A 93 25.28 16.81 -50.65
CA GLU A 93 25.58 18.20 -51.06
C GLU A 93 26.62 18.94 -50.20
N ARG A 94 27.74 18.31 -49.81
CA ARG A 94 28.95 19.06 -49.42
C ARG A 94 30.22 18.43 -49.95
#